data_AF-A0A533UHB3-F1
#
_entry.id   AF-A0A533UHB3-F1
#
_cell.length_a   1.000
_cell.length_b   1.000
_cell.length_c   1.000
_cell.angle_alpha   90.00
_cell.angle_beta   90.00
_cell.angle_gamma   90.00
#
_symmetry.space_group_name_H-M   'P 1'
#
loop_
_entity.id
_entity.type
_entity.pdbx_description
1 polymer ?
#
loop_
_entity_poly.entity_id
_entity_poly.type
_entity_poly.pdbx_seq_one_letter_code
_entity_poly.pdbx_strand_id
1 'polypeptide(L)'
;FGSKDLGVDVIATGHNLDDVLQTFVINVLSGDTNKIGWMDPDTSSNKTRRIIPFCEIYENEIVFYAFVNEIPFQSEQCPHMNEGIRTEIREFLNSLEIKHSGIKNNMYKSIMRISTLVKDSNYKQRKICSKCGSECTGNICSVCSMLVNLKRD
;
A
#
# COMPACT_ATOMS: atom_id res chain seq x y z
N PHE A 1 -16.81 4.39 4.27
CA PHE A 1 -17.93 4.53 5.21
C PHE A 1 -17.37 4.44 6.62
N GLY A 2 -16.89 3.28 7.08
CA GLY A 2 -16.25 3.10 8.40
C GLY A 2 -15.52 4.30 9.01
N SER A 3 -14.45 4.82 8.38
CA SER A 3 -13.69 5.94 8.97
C SER A 3 -14.42 7.29 9.00
N LYS A 4 -15.26 7.59 7.99
CA LYS A 4 -16.08 8.81 7.96
C LYS A 4 -17.20 8.72 8.99
N ASP A 5 -17.84 7.57 9.07
CA ASP A 5 -18.98 7.34 9.97
C ASP A 5 -18.51 7.34 11.44
N LEU A 6 -17.29 6.88 11.70
CA LEU A 6 -16.65 6.92 13.01
C LEU A 6 -15.95 8.26 13.32
N GLY A 7 -15.88 9.19 12.37
CA GLY A 7 -15.27 10.51 12.57
C GLY A 7 -13.79 10.47 12.95
N VAL A 8 -13.02 9.49 12.47
CA VAL A 8 -11.60 9.34 12.86
C VAL A 8 -10.66 10.24 12.04
N ASP A 9 -9.62 10.74 12.70
CA ASP A 9 -8.58 11.57 12.07
C ASP A 9 -7.56 10.75 11.28
N VAL A 10 -7.32 9.50 11.70
CA VAL A 10 -6.25 8.66 11.16
C VAL A 10 -6.68 7.19 11.10
N ILE A 11 -6.29 6.51 10.01
CA ILE A 11 -6.39 5.06 9.83
C ILE A 11 -4.97 4.50 9.80
N ALA A 12 -4.59 3.72 10.81
CA ALA A 12 -3.37 2.95 10.79
C ALA A 12 -3.61 1.60 10.12
N THR A 13 -2.71 1.18 9.23
CA THR A 13 -2.73 -0.14 8.60
C THR A 13 -1.44 -0.89 8.92
N GLY A 14 -1.54 -2.21 9.06
CA GLY A 14 -0.41 -3.08 9.47
C GLY A 14 0.57 -3.45 8.36
N HIS A 15 0.64 -2.67 7.27
CA HIS A 15 1.62 -2.95 6.21
C HIS A 15 3.04 -2.75 6.76
N ASN A 16 3.94 -3.66 6.40
CA ASN A 16 5.32 -3.67 6.88
C ASN A 16 6.31 -3.20 5.80
N LEU A 17 7.62 -3.25 6.10
CA LEU A 17 8.69 -2.94 5.16
C LEU A 17 8.55 -3.75 3.86
N ASP A 18 8.43 -5.07 3.98
CA ASP A 18 8.30 -5.99 2.85
C ASP A 18 7.11 -5.65 1.94
N ASP A 19 5.96 -5.33 2.52
CA ASP A 19 4.76 -4.93 1.77
C ASP A 19 4.97 -3.67 0.93
N VAL A 20 5.69 -2.69 1.49
CA VAL A 20 6.05 -1.44 0.80
C VAL A 20 6.98 -1.73 -0.37
N LEU A 21 8.03 -2.53 -0.15
CA LEU A 21 8.98 -2.89 -1.20
C LEU A 21 8.32 -3.66 -2.34
N GLN A 22 7.52 -4.68 -2.00
CA GLN A 22 6.77 -5.46 -2.99
C GLN A 22 5.85 -4.55 -3.81
N THR A 23 5.14 -3.63 -3.16
CA THR A 23 4.24 -2.69 -3.85
C THR A 23 5.00 -1.77 -4.80
N PHE A 24 6.18 -1.29 -4.41
CA PHE A 24 7.02 -0.49 -5.29
C PHE A 24 7.45 -1.28 -6.53
N VAL A 25 7.94 -2.52 -6.36
CA VAL A 25 8.35 -3.37 -7.50
C VAL A 25 7.18 -3.63 -8.43
N ILE A 26 5.99 -3.95 -7.89
CA ILE A 26 4.78 -4.14 -8.69
C ILE A 26 4.44 -2.88 -9.51
N ASN A 27 4.52 -1.69 -8.90
CA ASN A 27 4.24 -0.44 -9.60
C ASN A 27 5.27 -0.14 -10.71
N VAL A 28 6.56 -0.43 -10.46
CA VAL A 28 7.62 -0.33 -11.47
C VAL A 28 7.35 -1.27 -12.64
N LEU A 29 7.08 -2.56 -12.38
CA LEU A 29 6.79 -3.55 -13.42
C LEU A 29 5.51 -3.23 -14.19
N SER A 30 4.52 -2.61 -13.53
CA SER A 30 3.27 -2.17 -14.17
C SER A 30 3.44 -0.89 -15.01
N GLY A 31 4.60 -0.22 -14.94
CA GLY A 31 4.84 1.06 -15.61
C GLY A 31 4.01 2.23 -15.06
N ASP A 32 3.41 2.11 -13.87
CA ASP A 32 2.53 3.14 -13.31
C ASP A 32 3.31 4.10 -12.40
N THR A 33 3.94 5.09 -13.03
CA THR A 33 4.73 6.10 -12.32
C THR A 33 3.88 6.96 -11.39
N ASN A 34 2.57 7.10 -11.62
CA ASN A 34 1.70 7.84 -10.70
C ASN A 34 1.63 7.13 -9.34
N LYS A 35 1.48 5.80 -9.36
CA LYS A 35 1.40 5.00 -8.13
C LYS A 35 2.72 5.01 -7.36
N ILE A 36 3.86 5.17 -8.02
CA ILE A 36 5.15 5.39 -7.35
C ILE A 36 5.14 6.71 -6.58
N GLY A 37 4.65 7.80 -7.20
CA GLY A 37 4.50 9.08 -6.52
C GLY A 37 3.53 9.03 -5.32
N TRP A 38 2.49 8.20 -5.38
CA TRP A 38 1.55 8.01 -4.27
C TRP A 38 2.12 7.26 -3.06
N MET A 39 3.33 6.70 -3.18
CA MET A 39 4.01 6.07 -2.05
C MET A 39 4.65 7.09 -1.10
N ASP A 40 4.80 8.35 -1.53
CA ASP A 40 5.27 9.44 -0.68
C ASP A 40 4.22 9.77 0.39
N PRO A 41 4.60 9.84 1.68
CA PRO A 41 3.65 10.11 2.76
C PRO A 41 2.92 11.45 2.61
N ASP A 42 1.59 11.43 2.74
CA ASP A 42 0.78 12.66 2.72
C ASP A 42 0.89 13.39 4.06
N THR A 43 1.49 14.58 4.04
CA THR A 43 1.65 15.48 5.20
C THR A 43 0.60 16.59 5.24
N SER A 44 -0.35 16.61 4.30
CA SER A 44 -1.38 17.66 4.26
C SER A 44 -2.31 17.60 5.48
N SER A 45 -2.81 18.78 5.89
CA SER A 45 -3.67 18.96 7.05
C SER A 45 -5.14 18.57 6.82
N ASN A 46 -5.48 18.05 5.64
CA ASN A 46 -6.85 17.76 5.26
C ASN A 46 -7.17 16.26 5.37
N LYS A 47 -8.37 15.95 5.89
CA LYS A 47 -9.04 14.63 5.94
C LYS A 47 -8.46 13.58 6.89
N THR A 48 -9.22 12.50 7.04
CA THR A 48 -8.74 11.23 7.58
C THR A 48 -7.52 10.74 6.80
N ARG A 49 -6.36 10.69 7.44
CA ARG A 49 -5.10 10.24 6.83
C ARG A 49 -4.89 8.75 7.00
N ARG A 50 -4.18 8.12 6.08
CA ARG A 50 -3.73 6.73 6.22
C ARG A 50 -2.25 6.71 6.60
N ILE A 51 -1.91 6.04 7.69
CA ILE A 51 -0.52 5.83 8.13
C ILE A 51 -0.14 4.35 8.07
N ILE A 52 1.16 4.10 7.97
CA ILE A 52 1.74 2.76 7.94
C ILE A 52 2.84 2.71 9.01
N PRO A 53 2.52 2.42 10.28
CA PRO A 53 3.49 2.52 11.38
C PRO A 53 4.67 1.53 11.25
N PHE A 54 4.47 0.41 10.55
CA PHE A 54 5.47 -0.65 10.40
C PHE A 54 6.26 -0.58 9.09
N CYS A 55 6.18 0.53 8.34
CA CYS A 55 6.84 0.66 7.03
C CYS A 55 8.37 0.50 7.04
N GLU A 56 8.99 0.55 8.22
CA GLU A 56 10.43 0.36 8.42
C GLU A 56 10.78 -0.94 9.18
N ILE A 57 9.78 -1.77 9.51
CA ILE A 57 9.96 -3.01 10.28
C ILE A 57 9.73 -4.22 9.36
N TYR A 58 10.60 -5.23 9.45
CA TYR A 58 10.50 -6.41 8.59
C TYR A 58 9.29 -7.28 8.96
N GLU A 59 8.73 -8.00 7.98
CA GLU A 59 7.63 -8.96 8.19
C GLU A 59 7.98 -10.01 9.26
N ASN A 60 9.20 -10.55 9.22
CA ASN A 60 9.66 -11.56 10.17
C ASN A 60 9.82 -11.03 11.60
N GLU A 61 10.20 -9.77 11.78
CA GLU A 61 10.31 -9.12 13.09
C GLU A 61 8.93 -8.92 13.73
N ILE A 62 7.93 -8.53 12.93
CA ILE A 62 6.54 -8.38 13.39
C ILE A 62 5.96 -9.73 13.79
N VAL A 63 6.18 -10.77 12.97
CA VAL A 63 5.72 -12.14 13.28
C VAL A 63 6.40 -12.65 14.55
N PHE A 64 7.71 -12.43 14.69
CA PHE A 64 8.45 -12.81 15.89
C PHE A 64 7.92 -12.08 17.14
N TYR A 65 7.66 -10.78 17.04
CA TYR A 65 7.07 -9.99 18.11
C TYR A 65 5.70 -10.54 18.52
N ALA A 66 4.82 -10.82 17.55
CA ALA A 66 3.49 -11.36 17.82
C ALA A 66 3.57 -12.74 18.51
N PHE A 67 4.48 -13.60 18.03
CA PHE A 67 4.69 -14.94 18.58
C PHE A 67 5.17 -14.89 20.04
N VAL A 68 6.20 -14.09 20.35
CA VAL A 68 6.77 -13.98 21.70
C VAL A 68 5.79 -13.38 22.70
N ASN A 69 4.91 -12.49 22.24
CA ASN A 69 3.90 -11.85 23.09
C ASN A 69 2.55 -12.58 23.09
N GLU A 70 2.49 -13.80 22.53
CA GLU A 70 1.26 -14.61 22.44
C GLU A 70 0.06 -13.84 21.83
N ILE A 71 0.35 -12.92 20.90
CA ILE A 71 -0.69 -12.17 20.19
C ILE A 71 -1.31 -13.09 19.15
N PRO A 72 -2.62 -13.36 19.20
CA PRO A 72 -3.26 -14.22 18.21
C PRO A 72 -3.24 -13.56 16.84
N PHE A 73 -2.77 -14.29 15.83
CA PHE A 73 -2.81 -13.87 14.43
C PHE A 73 -3.33 -15.00 13.54
N GLN A 74 -3.91 -14.62 12.41
CA GLN A 74 -4.43 -15.57 11.43
C GLN A 74 -3.25 -16.28 10.73
N SER A 75 -3.24 -17.61 10.77
CA SER A 75 -2.29 -18.46 10.04
C SER A 75 -2.79 -18.89 8.66
N GLU A 76 -4.11 -18.92 8.47
CA GLU A 76 -4.74 -19.34 7.22
C GLU A 76 -4.56 -18.27 6.14
N GLN A 77 -4.05 -18.69 4.98
CA GLN A 77 -3.87 -17.80 3.84
C GLN A 77 -5.16 -17.68 3.02
N CYS A 78 -5.35 -16.54 2.36
CA CYS A 78 -6.43 -16.39 1.37
C CYS A 78 -6.24 -17.40 0.23
N PRO A 79 -7.27 -18.16 -0.18
CA PRO A 79 -7.17 -19.12 -1.29
C PRO A 79 -6.69 -18.50 -2.61
N HIS A 80 -6.91 -17.20 -2.80
CA HIS A 80 -6.51 -16.45 -4.00
C HIS A 80 -5.15 -15.76 -3.87
N MET A 81 -4.41 -15.98 -2.78
CA MET A 81 -3.15 -15.26 -2.52
C MET A 81 -2.08 -15.51 -3.59
N ASN A 82 -2.07 -16.71 -4.17
CA ASN A 82 -1.05 -17.15 -5.13
C ASN A 82 -1.43 -16.90 -6.60
N GLU A 83 -2.51 -16.18 -6.86
CA GLU A 83 -2.94 -15.84 -8.23
C GLU A 83 -2.18 -14.62 -8.81
N GLY A 84 -1.30 -13.98 -8.03
CA GLY A 84 -0.60 -12.76 -8.42
C GLY A 84 0.91 -12.79 -8.18
N ILE A 85 1.61 -11.83 -8.80
CA ILE A 85 3.08 -11.69 -8.79
C ILE A 85 3.68 -11.38 -7.40
N ARG A 86 2.86 -11.06 -6.40
CA ARG A 86 3.34 -10.58 -5.10
C ARG A 86 4.17 -11.63 -4.37
N THR A 87 3.79 -12.91 -4.46
CA THR A 87 4.55 -14.01 -3.83
C THR A 87 5.94 -14.16 -4.46
N GLU A 88 6.04 -14.13 -5.79
CA GLU A 88 7.32 -14.20 -6.51
C GLU A 88 8.26 -13.04 -6.13
N ILE A 89 7.71 -11.83 -6.02
CA ILE A 89 8.49 -10.64 -5.62
C ILE A 89 8.95 -10.75 -4.17
N ARG A 90 8.09 -11.25 -3.26
CA ARG A 90 8.47 -11.51 -1.86
C ARG A 90 9.66 -12.47 -1.79
N GLU A 91 9.58 -13.60 -2.48
CA GLU A 91 10.64 -14.62 -2.50
C GLU A 91 11.95 -14.07 -3.08
N PHE A 92 11.87 -13.29 -4.15
CA PHE A 92 13.02 -12.60 -4.73
C PHE A 92 13.70 -11.65 -3.73
N LEU A 93 12.92 -10.76 -3.09
CA LEU A 93 13.44 -9.81 -2.11
C LEU A 93 14.02 -10.52 -0.87
N ASN A 94 13.39 -11.61 -0.42
CA ASN A 94 13.90 -12.44 0.67
C ASN A 94 15.24 -13.09 0.31
N SER A 95 15.37 -13.64 -0.91
CA SER A 95 16.61 -14.24 -1.40
C SER A 95 17.76 -13.23 -1.44
N LEU A 96 17.48 -11.98 -1.83
CA LEU A 96 18.46 -10.90 -1.80
C LEU A 96 18.87 -10.52 -0.37
N GLU A 97 17.91 -10.38 0.54
CA GLU A 97 18.19 -10.01 1.94
C GLU A 97 19.06 -11.07 2.65
N ILE A 98 18.83 -12.35 2.38
CA ILE A 98 19.64 -13.45 2.94
C ILE A 98 21.10 -13.35 2.47
N LYS A 99 21.33 -13.00 1.20
CA LYS A 99 22.68 -12.89 0.61
C LYS A 99 23.35 -11.56 0.96
N HIS A 100 22.56 -10.52 1.15
CA HIS A 100 22.99 -9.13 1.33
C HIS A 100 22.11 -8.45 2.37
N SER A 101 22.46 -8.61 3.64
CA SER A 101 21.73 -8.02 4.76
C SER A 101 21.60 -6.50 4.61
N GLY A 102 20.39 -5.97 4.85
CA GLY A 102 20.08 -4.55 4.78
C GLY A 102 19.71 -4.04 3.38
N ILE A 103 19.66 -4.90 2.36
CA ILE A 103 19.29 -4.47 1.01
C ILE A 103 17.84 -3.95 0.96
N LYS A 104 16.93 -4.55 1.72
CA LYS A 104 15.53 -4.08 1.85
C LYS A 104 15.46 -2.68 2.47
N ASN A 105 16.21 -2.43 3.55
CA ASN A 105 16.30 -1.11 4.18
C ASN A 105 16.87 -0.04 3.23
N ASN A 106 17.92 -0.38 2.47
CA ASN A 106 18.50 0.53 1.49
C ASN A 106 17.54 0.81 0.32
N MET A 107 16.79 -0.21 -0.10
CA MET A 107 15.75 -0.08 -1.11
C MET A 107 14.63 0.85 -0.61
N TYR A 108 14.15 0.70 0.62
CA TYR A 108 13.12 1.56 1.20
C TYR A 108 13.53 3.04 1.19
N LYS A 109 14.76 3.35 1.65
CA LYS A 109 15.31 4.72 1.60
C LYS A 109 15.34 5.29 0.18
N SER A 110 15.66 4.44 -0.81
CA SER A 110 15.65 4.83 -2.21
C SER A 110 14.23 5.08 -2.72
N ILE A 111 13.28 4.23 -2.35
CA ILE A 111 11.87 4.36 -2.70
C ILE A 111 11.30 5.68 -2.16
N MET A 112 11.58 6.03 -0.91
CA MET A 112 11.11 7.30 -0.34
C MET A 112 11.60 8.49 -1.17
N ARG A 113 12.90 8.55 -1.47
CA ARG A 113 13.47 9.61 -2.33
C ARG A 113 12.84 9.64 -3.73
N ILE A 114 12.70 8.49 -4.36
CA ILE A 114 12.08 8.39 -5.70
C ILE A 114 10.62 8.84 -5.66
N SER A 115 9.87 8.39 -4.65
CA SER A 115 8.45 8.72 -4.52
C SER A 115 8.21 10.22 -4.36
N THR A 116 9.03 10.91 -3.57
CA THR A 116 8.97 12.37 -3.43
C THR A 116 9.23 13.07 -4.77
N LEU A 117 10.29 12.68 -5.49
CA LEU A 117 10.60 13.27 -6.80
C LEU A 117 9.49 13.03 -7.85
N VAL A 118 8.90 11.83 -7.84
CA VAL A 118 7.85 11.47 -8.80
C VAL A 118 6.52 12.13 -8.46
N LYS A 119 6.20 12.32 -7.17
CA LYS A 119 4.99 13.04 -6.73
C LYS A 119 4.91 14.44 -7.33
N ASP A 120 6.02 15.17 -7.35
CA ASP A 120 6.09 16.55 -7.85
C ASP A 120 5.89 16.64 -9.38
N SER A 121 6.15 15.55 -10.11
CA SER A 121 5.98 15.50 -11.58
C SER A 121 4.60 15.01 -12.03
N ASN A 122 3.83 14.35 -11.16
CA ASN A 122 2.56 13.70 -11.51
C ASN A 122 1.36 14.35 -10.80
N TYR A 123 0.84 15.44 -11.34
CA TYR A 123 -0.35 16.12 -10.81
C TYR A 123 -1.65 15.56 -11.40
N LYS A 124 -2.13 14.40 -10.93
CA LYS A 124 -3.52 14.01 -11.18
C LYS A 124 -4.44 14.82 -10.27
N GLN A 125 -5.25 15.70 -10.87
CA GLN A 125 -6.20 16.52 -10.14
C GLN A 125 -7.25 15.63 -9.44
N ARG A 126 -7.37 15.79 -8.11
CA ARG A 126 -8.42 15.14 -7.33
C ARG A 126 -9.79 15.70 -7.74
N LYS A 127 -10.75 14.81 -7.98
CA LYS A 127 -12.15 15.12 -8.32
C LYS A 127 -13.09 14.45 -7.32
N ILE A 128 -14.31 14.96 -7.23
CA ILE A 128 -15.38 14.36 -6.42
C ILE A 128 -16.21 13.45 -7.33
N CYS A 129 -16.38 12.19 -6.91
CA CYS A 129 -17.20 11.23 -7.62
C CYS A 129 -18.66 11.71 -7.67
N SER A 130 -19.22 11.81 -8.87
CA SER A 130 -20.61 12.23 -9.11
C SER A 130 -21.66 11.29 -8.50
N LYS A 131 -21.33 10.03 -8.20
CA LYS A 131 -22.27 9.05 -7.62
C LYS A 131 -22.24 8.95 -6.09
N CYS A 132 -21.06 8.99 -5.48
CA CYS A 132 -20.91 8.71 -4.04
C CYS A 132 -20.23 9.83 -3.25
N GLY A 133 -19.86 10.94 -3.90
CA GLY A 133 -19.21 12.08 -3.25
C GLY A 133 -17.81 11.81 -2.69
N SER A 134 -17.21 10.65 -2.99
CA SER A 134 -15.85 10.33 -2.55
C SER A 134 -14.80 10.91 -3.50
N GLU A 135 -13.60 11.18 -3.00
CA GLU A 135 -12.50 11.62 -3.85
C GLU A 135 -12.03 10.50 -4.78
N CYS A 136 -11.78 10.86 -6.03
CA CYS A 136 -11.22 9.99 -7.05
C CYS A 136 -10.50 10.80 -8.13
N THR A 137 -9.90 10.14 -9.10
CA THR A 137 -9.25 10.79 -10.26
C THR A 137 -10.16 10.89 -11.49
N GLY A 138 -11.29 10.18 -11.50
CA GLY A 138 -12.28 10.17 -12.59
C GLY A 138 -13.57 10.92 -12.24
N ASN A 139 -14.52 10.98 -13.18
CA ASN A 139 -15.88 11.50 -12.93
C ASN A 139 -16.71 10.56 -12.03
N ILE A 140 -16.48 9.25 -12.18
CA ILE A 140 -17.03 8.19 -11.34
C ILE A 140 -15.83 7.41 -10.77
N CYS A 141 -15.84 7.11 -9.47
CA CYS A 141 -14.76 6.36 -8.85
C CYS A 141 -14.77 4.88 -9.27
N SER A 142 -13.61 4.21 -9.19
CA SER A 142 -13.47 2.80 -9.60
C SER A 142 -14.44 1.87 -8.89
N VAL A 143 -14.74 2.13 -7.60
CA VAL A 143 -15.73 1.36 -6.82
C VAL A 143 -17.13 1.50 -7.41
N CYS A 144 -17.60 2.73 -7.66
CA CYS A 144 -18.91 2.95 -8.26
C CYS A 144 -18.99 2.40 -9.69
N SER A 145 -17.90 2.49 -10.46
CA SER A 145 -17.82 1.91 -11.80
C SER A 145 -17.99 0.39 -11.76
N MET A 146 -17.25 -0.29 -10.87
CA MET A 146 -17.33 -1.73 -10.67
C MET A 146 -18.75 -2.19 -10.26
N LEU A 147 -19.38 -1.49 -9.31
CA LEU A 147 -20.75 -1.79 -8.89
C LEU A 147 -21.80 -1.60 -9.99
N VAL A 148 -21.58 -0.66 -10.92
CA VAL A 148 -22.47 -0.48 -12.07
C VAL A 148 -22.31 -1.64 -13.05
N ASN A 149 -21.08 -2.09 -13.29
CA ASN A 149 -20.81 -3.21 -14.20
C ASN A 149 -21.38 -4.52 -13.66
N LEU A 150 -21.22 -4.80 -12.36
CA LEU A 150 -21.77 -5.99 -11.70
C LEU A 150 -23.31 -6.07 -11.71
N LYS A 151 -24.01 -4.95 -11.90
CA LYS A 151 -25.48 -4.91 -11.99
C LYS A 151 -26.01 -5.01 -13.42
N ARG A 152 -25.11 -4.97 -14.41
CA ARG A 152 -25.45 -5.10 -15.84
C ARG A 152 -25.34 -6.55 -16.32
N ASP A 153 -24.57 -7.35 -15.60
CA ASP A 153 -24.53 -8.82 -15.70
C ASP A 153 -25.62 -9.45 -14.81
#